data_AF-A0A7J2R6W8-F1
#
_entry.id   AF-A0A7J2R6W8-F1
#
_cell.length_a   1.000
_cell.length_b   1.000
_cell.length_c   1.000
_cell.angle_alpha   90.00
_cell.angle_beta   90.00
_cell.angle_gamma   90.00
#
_symmetry.space_group_name_H-M   'P 1'
#
loop_
_entity.id
_entity.type
_entity.pdbx_description
1 polymer ?
#
loop_
_entity_poly.entity_id
_entity_poly.type
_entity_poly.pdbx_seq_one_letter_code
_entity_poly.pdbx_strand_id
1 'polypeptide(L)'
;MLTKLREKIRALIEDFSLTDFEVFEYTTSNIFTIATSNITITEVLVEGSALASGESYSYSSTTGKITVTRSWTSGDILEVNFTFSKYSTAELNEYIRAALSWISIFGSDENDYELETTAIYPTPDNVTLDKI
;
A
#
# COMPACT_ATOMS: atom_id res chain seq x y z
N MET A 1 -10.51 -4.13 10.21
CA MET A 1 -10.75 -5.36 9.42
C MET A 1 -10.06 -5.30 8.05
N LEU A 2 -10.34 -4.28 7.23
CA LEU A 2 -9.75 -4.15 5.87
C LEU A 2 -8.22 -4.08 5.84
N THR A 3 -7.57 -3.41 6.81
CA THR A 3 -6.09 -3.37 6.91
C THR A 3 -5.47 -4.76 7.05
N LYS A 4 -6.01 -5.60 7.95
CA LYS A 4 -5.53 -6.99 8.16
C LYS A 4 -5.73 -7.86 6.91
N LEU A 5 -6.84 -7.67 6.19
CA LEU A 5 -7.09 -8.37 4.93
C LEU A 5 -6.07 -7.93 3.87
N ARG A 6 -5.80 -6.63 3.76
CA ARG A 6 -4.80 -6.08 2.83
C ARG A 6 -3.39 -6.61 3.13
N GLU A 7 -3.01 -6.70 4.40
CA GLU A 7 -1.72 -7.29 4.82
C GLU A 7 -1.61 -8.76 4.37
N LYS A 8 -2.67 -9.55 4.57
CA LYS A 8 -2.72 -10.94 4.09
C LYS A 8 -2.62 -11.04 2.57
N ILE A 9 -3.30 -10.15 1.84
CA ILE A 9 -3.24 -10.12 0.37
C ILE A 9 -1.86 -9.74 -0.11
N ARG A 10 -1.24 -8.70 0.46
CA ARG A 10 0.15 -8.30 0.14
C ARG A 10 1.11 -9.46 0.37
N ALA A 11 0.99 -10.17 1.49
CA ALA A 11 1.81 -11.35 1.76
C ALA A 11 1.57 -12.47 0.75
N LEU A 12 0.32 -12.70 0.32
CA LEU A 12 -0.04 -13.73 -0.65
C LEU A 12 0.51 -13.45 -2.05
N ILE A 13 0.53 -12.17 -2.49
CA ILE A 13 1.02 -11.76 -3.81
C ILE A 13 2.48 -11.29 -3.79
N GLU A 14 3.15 -11.47 -2.65
CA GLU A 14 4.53 -11.04 -2.41
C GLU A 14 4.80 -9.55 -2.67
N ASP A 15 3.80 -8.69 -2.45
CA ASP A 15 3.90 -7.23 -2.59
C ASP A 15 4.42 -6.58 -1.30
N PHE A 16 5.69 -6.81 -1.02
CA PHE A 16 6.43 -6.24 0.10
C PHE A 16 7.06 -4.89 -0.27
N SER A 17 7.31 -4.07 0.75
CA SER A 17 8.05 -2.82 0.56
C SER A 17 9.50 -3.15 0.20
N LEU A 18 9.94 -2.69 -0.97
CA LEU A 18 11.32 -2.76 -1.43
C LEU A 18 11.96 -1.37 -1.32
N THR A 19 13.28 -1.32 -1.41
CA THR A 19 14.09 -0.09 -1.43
C THR A 19 14.76 0.05 -2.79
N ASP A 20 14.80 1.27 -3.33
CA ASP A 20 15.54 1.60 -4.54
C ASP A 20 15.88 3.10 -4.56
N PHE A 21 16.58 3.55 -5.60
CA PHE A 21 16.96 4.93 -5.78
C PHE A 21 16.91 5.36 -7.25
N GLU A 22 16.70 6.65 -7.48
CA GLU A 22 16.80 7.27 -8.81
C GLU A 22 17.77 8.45 -8.76
N VAL A 23 18.57 8.60 -9.82
CA VAL A 23 19.59 9.66 -9.94
C VAL A 23 19.25 10.57 -11.11
N PHE A 24 19.44 11.87 -10.90
CA PHE A 24 19.16 12.91 -11.89
C PHE A 24 20.31 13.91 -11.96
N GLU A 25 20.60 14.40 -13.16
CA GLU A 25 21.51 15.52 -13.37
C GLU A 25 20.71 16.82 -13.52
N TYR A 26 21.05 17.83 -12.73
CA TYR A 26 20.47 19.15 -12.87
C TYR A 26 21.01 19.84 -14.12
N THR A 27 20.08 20.32 -14.95
CA THR A 27 20.38 21.13 -16.12
C THR A 27 19.79 22.52 -15.97
N THR A 28 18.46 22.64 -16.09
CA THR A 28 17.75 23.93 -16.10
C THR A 28 16.51 23.96 -15.23
N SER A 29 15.98 22.78 -14.85
CA SER A 29 14.77 22.63 -14.05
C SER A 29 15.11 21.95 -12.73
N ASN A 30 14.62 22.51 -11.63
CA ASN A 30 14.71 21.90 -10.30
C ASN A 30 13.55 20.93 -10.00
N ILE A 31 12.78 20.57 -11.03
CA ILE A 31 11.69 19.60 -11.00
C ILE A 31 12.15 18.34 -11.72
N PHE A 32 12.16 17.23 -11.01
CA PHE A 32 12.57 15.92 -11.50
C PHE A 32 11.38 14.96 -11.46
N THR A 33 11.28 14.09 -12.46
CA THR A 33 10.18 13.13 -12.57
C THR A 33 10.70 11.75 -12.18
N ILE A 34 10.14 11.20 -11.11
CA ILE A 34 10.45 9.86 -10.64
C ILE A 34 9.64 8.86 -11.47
N ALA A 35 10.32 7.87 -12.06
CA ALA A 35 9.67 6.88 -12.90
C ALA A 35 8.92 5.83 -12.06
N THR A 36 9.46 5.51 -10.89
CA THR A 36 8.87 4.52 -9.99
C THR A 36 7.60 5.05 -9.32
N SER A 37 6.55 4.24 -9.35
CA SER A 37 5.25 4.54 -8.73
C SER A 37 5.15 4.00 -7.31
N ASN A 38 4.14 4.45 -6.56
CA ASN A 38 3.83 3.95 -5.22
C ASN A 38 5.01 4.06 -4.23
N ILE A 39 5.78 5.14 -4.35
CA ILE A 39 6.98 5.36 -3.56
C ILE A 39 6.71 6.14 -2.27
N THR A 40 7.60 5.97 -1.30
CA THR A 40 7.78 6.86 -0.15
C THR A 40 9.25 7.25 -0.10
N ILE A 41 9.55 8.53 -0.30
CA ILE A 41 10.93 9.05 -0.24
C ILE A 41 11.47 8.86 1.18
N THR A 42 12.65 8.23 1.28
CA THR A 42 13.35 8.02 2.55
C THR A 42 14.46 9.04 2.72
N GLU A 43 15.15 9.41 1.64
CA GLU A 43 16.27 10.34 1.67
C GLU A 43 16.46 11.03 0.31
N VAL A 44 16.94 12.28 0.34
CA VAL A 44 17.31 13.05 -0.85
C VAL A 44 18.72 13.56 -0.64
N LEU A 45 19.62 13.19 -1.53
CA LEU A 45 21.03 13.56 -1.50
C LEU A 45 21.37 14.40 -2.72
N VAL A 46 22.27 15.35 -2.56
CA VAL A 46 22.86 16.10 -3.67
C VAL A 46 24.38 16.00 -3.55
N GLU A 47 25.04 15.58 -4.64
CA GLU A 47 26.48 15.26 -4.63
C GLU A 47 26.87 14.30 -3.48
N GLY A 48 25.99 13.33 -3.20
CA GLY A 48 26.17 12.35 -2.13
C GLY A 48 26.02 12.89 -0.70
N SER A 49 25.57 14.14 -0.52
CA SER A 49 25.35 14.75 0.79
C SER A 49 23.86 15.06 1.00
N ALA A 50 23.38 14.89 2.23
CA ALA A 50 22.03 15.30 2.59
C ALA A 50 21.83 16.81 2.41
N LEU A 51 20.58 17.22 2.16
CA LEU A 51 20.21 18.61 2.00
C LEU A 51 20.67 19.45 3.20
N ALA A 52 21.32 20.59 2.91
CA ALA A 52 21.85 21.50 3.91
C ALA A 52 20.72 22.25 4.65
N SER A 53 21.09 22.91 5.76
CA SER A 53 20.14 23.76 6.50
C SER A 53 19.56 24.86 5.60
N GLY A 54 18.23 24.90 5.49
CA GLY A 54 17.50 25.85 4.62
C GLY A 54 17.18 25.32 3.22
N GLU A 55 17.76 24.18 2.82
CA GLU A 55 17.34 23.45 1.63
C GLU A 55 16.17 22.53 1.96
N SER A 56 15.30 22.27 0.98
CA SER A 56 14.14 21.39 1.18
C SER A 56 13.71 20.74 -0.13
N TYR A 57 12.90 19.69 -0.04
CA TYR A 57 12.24 19.10 -1.18
C TYR A 57 10.74 18.98 -0.94
N SER A 58 9.97 18.97 -2.03
CA SER A 58 8.55 18.65 -2.02
C SER A 58 8.28 17.61 -3.09
N TYR A 59 7.55 16.55 -2.74
CA TYR A 59 7.16 15.49 -3.66
C TYR A 59 5.65 15.43 -3.83
N SER A 60 5.20 15.34 -5.09
CA SER A 60 3.80 15.08 -5.43
C SER A 60 3.66 13.65 -5.96
N SER A 61 3.01 12.79 -5.18
CA SER A 61 2.67 11.42 -5.56
C SER A 61 1.64 11.36 -6.70
N THR A 62 0.88 12.42 -6.94
CA THR A 62 -0.08 12.51 -8.04
C THR A 62 0.62 12.68 -9.39
N THR A 63 1.67 13.50 -9.44
CA THR A 63 2.41 13.74 -10.70
C THR A 63 3.71 12.95 -10.81
N GLY A 64 4.14 12.28 -9.74
CA GLY A 64 5.45 11.62 -9.67
C GLY A 64 6.61 12.61 -9.74
N LYS A 65 6.43 13.84 -9.25
CA LYS A 65 7.44 14.91 -9.40
C LYS A 65 7.99 15.34 -8.05
N ILE A 66 9.31 15.43 -7.97
CA ILE A 66 10.04 16.03 -6.86
C ILE A 66 10.57 17.39 -7.28
N THR A 67 10.35 18.40 -6.43
CA THR A 67 10.92 19.74 -6.60
C THR A 67 11.85 19.99 -5.44
N VAL A 68 13.09 20.38 -5.73
CA VAL A 68 14.12 20.62 -4.71
C VAL A 68 14.47 22.10 -4.71
N THR A 69 14.37 22.69 -3.52
CA THR A 69 14.62 24.11 -3.28
C THR A 69 16.02 24.28 -2.71
N ARG A 70 16.95 24.62 -3.60
CA ARG A 70 18.35 24.99 -3.30
C ARG A 70 18.94 25.82 -4.43
N SER A 71 20.15 26.32 -4.24
CA SER A 71 20.98 26.85 -5.32
C SER A 71 21.58 25.69 -6.12
N TRP A 72 21.38 25.72 -7.43
CA TRP A 72 21.83 24.66 -8.33
C TRP A 72 22.97 25.14 -9.24
N THR A 73 23.92 24.26 -9.50
CA THR A 73 24.89 24.41 -10.58
C THR A 73 24.62 23.35 -11.65
N SER A 74 24.70 23.73 -12.94
CA SER A 74 24.54 22.76 -14.03
C SER A 74 25.54 21.62 -13.87
N GLY A 75 25.07 20.38 -13.91
CA GLY A 75 25.85 19.17 -13.67
C GLY A 75 25.74 18.61 -12.25
N ASP A 76 25.10 19.32 -11.31
CA ASP A 76 24.83 18.79 -9.97
C ASP A 76 23.98 17.51 -10.05
N ILE A 77 24.35 16.49 -9.29
CA ILE A 77 23.70 15.18 -9.24
C ILE A 77 22.77 15.10 -8.02
N LEU A 78 21.50 14.86 -8.28
CA LEU A 78 20.46 14.55 -7.30
C LEU A 78 20.29 13.04 -7.22
N GLU A 79 20.30 12.49 -6.01
CA GLU A 79 19.92 11.11 -5.73
C GLU A 79 18.69 11.10 -4.82
N VAL A 80 17.67 10.35 -5.21
CA VAL A 80 16.43 10.18 -4.45
C VAL A 80 16.30 8.73 -4.05
N ASN A 81 16.47 8.45 -2.76
CA ASN A 81 16.27 7.15 -2.16
C ASN A 81 14.82 7.00 -1.70
N PHE A 82 14.21 5.86 -1.98
CA PHE A 82 12.82 5.62 -1.64
C PHE A 82 12.52 4.15 -1.36
N THR A 83 11.42 3.93 -0.64
CA THR A 83 10.75 2.63 -0.63
C THR A 83 9.59 2.61 -1.61
N PHE A 84 9.25 1.44 -2.13
CA PHE A 84 8.12 1.29 -3.04
C PHE A 84 7.43 -0.06 -2.89
N SER A 85 6.20 -0.13 -3.40
CA SER A 85 5.41 -1.36 -3.50
C SER A 85 4.78 -1.43 -4.88
N LYS A 86 4.48 -2.64 -5.35
CA LYS A 86 3.89 -2.84 -6.68
C LYS A 86 2.50 -2.21 -6.77
N TYR A 87 1.66 -2.39 -5.75
CA TYR A 87 0.30 -1.86 -5.73
C TYR A 87 0.11 -0.83 -4.63
N SER A 88 -0.57 0.27 -4.95
CA SER A 88 -1.02 1.24 -3.97
C SER A 88 -2.07 0.63 -3.04
N THR A 89 -2.27 1.26 -1.88
CA THR A 89 -3.38 0.91 -0.99
C THR A 89 -4.75 1.07 -1.67
N ALA A 90 -4.90 2.08 -2.54
CA ALA A 90 -6.15 2.33 -3.24
C ALA A 90 -6.46 1.21 -4.25
N GLU A 91 -5.48 0.85 -5.08
CA GLU A 91 -5.62 -0.25 -6.05
C GLU A 91 -5.97 -1.57 -5.37
N LEU A 92 -5.29 -1.92 -4.27
CA LEU A 92 -5.62 -3.13 -3.52
C LEU A 92 -7.05 -3.10 -2.96
N ASN A 93 -7.52 -1.96 -2.47
CA ASN A 93 -8.90 -1.84 -1.98
C ASN A 93 -9.92 -2.04 -3.12
N GLU A 94 -9.64 -1.53 -4.31
CA GLU A 94 -10.50 -1.74 -5.48
C GLU A 94 -10.48 -3.20 -5.95
N TYR A 95 -9.32 -3.85 -5.97
CA TYR A 95 -9.25 -5.29 -6.26
C TYR A 95 -10.00 -6.14 -5.24
N ILE A 96 -9.93 -5.81 -3.95
CA ILE A 96 -10.71 -6.48 -2.91
C ILE A 96 -12.22 -6.32 -3.16
N ARG A 97 -12.68 -5.10 -3.48
CA ARG A 97 -14.10 -4.83 -3.78
C ARG A 97 -14.57 -5.57 -5.02
N ALA A 98 -13.76 -5.56 -6.08
CA ALA A 98 -14.04 -6.29 -7.31
C ALA A 98 -14.13 -7.80 -7.05
N ALA A 99 -13.20 -8.37 -6.29
CA ALA A 99 -13.20 -9.78 -5.93
C ALA A 99 -14.43 -10.17 -5.09
N LEU A 100 -14.80 -9.37 -4.08
CA LEU A 100 -16.00 -9.63 -3.28
C LEU A 100 -17.28 -9.57 -4.12
N SER A 101 -17.37 -8.60 -5.04
CA SER A 101 -18.51 -8.49 -5.97
C SER A 101 -18.58 -9.69 -6.91
N TRP A 102 -17.43 -10.13 -7.42
CA TRP A 102 -17.34 -11.29 -8.30
C TRP A 102 -17.75 -12.58 -7.58
N ILE A 103 -17.23 -12.82 -6.37
CA ILE A 103 -17.60 -13.98 -5.54
C ILE A 103 -19.10 -13.97 -5.23
N SER A 104 -19.70 -12.82 -4.92
CA SER A 104 -21.12 -12.75 -4.62
C SER A 104 -22.02 -13.09 -5.80
N ILE A 105 -21.56 -12.89 -7.04
CA ILE A 105 -22.35 -13.13 -8.26
C ILE A 105 -22.10 -14.53 -8.80
N PHE A 106 -20.85 -14.98 -8.80
CA PHE A 106 -20.42 -16.19 -9.50
C PHE A 106 -19.89 -17.28 -8.57
N GLY A 107 -19.63 -16.96 -7.31
CA GLY A 107 -19.17 -17.90 -6.29
C GLY A 107 -20.31 -18.71 -5.67
N SER A 108 -21.41 -18.93 -6.41
CA SER A 108 -22.41 -19.91 -6.00
C SER A 108 -21.75 -21.29 -6.07
N ASP A 109 -21.58 -21.90 -4.91
CA ASP A 109 -21.32 -23.33 -4.85
C ASP A 109 -22.68 -24.05 -4.78
N GLU A 110 -22.86 -25.05 -5.63
CA GLU A 110 -24.02 -25.95 -5.57
C GLU A 110 -23.90 -26.92 -4.40
N ASN A 111 -22.71 -27.02 -3.79
CA ASN A 111 -22.50 -27.82 -2.60
C ASN A 111 -23.26 -27.23 -1.42
N ASP A 112 -24.10 -28.07 -0.83
CA ASP A 112 -24.74 -27.80 0.43
C ASP A 112 -23.71 -27.89 1.56
N TYR A 113 -23.40 -26.74 2.17
CA TYR A 113 -22.56 -26.66 3.36
C TYR A 113 -23.40 -26.52 4.64
N GLU A 114 -24.73 -26.67 4.56
CA GLU A 114 -25.53 -26.82 5.75
C GLU A 114 -25.05 -28.05 6.53
N LEU A 115 -24.84 -27.82 7.83
CA LEU A 115 -24.62 -28.91 8.77
C LEU A 115 -25.94 -29.68 8.86
N GLU A 116 -26.05 -30.75 8.07
CA GLU A 116 -27.13 -31.74 8.10
C GLU A 116 -27.09 -32.55 9.41
N THR A 117 -27.13 -31.84 10.53
CA THR A 117 -27.37 -32.43 11.85
C THR A 117 -28.85 -32.23 12.12
N THR A 118 -29.61 -33.33 12.05
CA THR A 118 -30.99 -33.40 12.55
C THR A 118 -31.07 -33.34 14.08
N ALA A 119 -29.93 -33.13 14.76
CA ALA A 119 -29.87 -32.85 16.19
C ALA A 119 -30.46 -31.46 16.46
N ILE A 120 -31.78 -31.41 16.60
CA ILE A 120 -32.42 -30.30 17.31
C ILE A 120 -31.94 -30.41 18.75
N TYR A 121 -30.95 -29.59 19.12
CA TYR A 121 -30.64 -29.37 20.52
C TYR A 121 -31.85 -28.63 21.09
N PRO A 122 -32.67 -29.27 21.95
CA PRO A 122 -33.76 -28.56 22.59
C PRO A 122 -33.17 -27.34 23.29
N THR A 123 -33.87 -26.21 23.24
CA THR A 123 -33.53 -25.06 24.07
C THR A 123 -33.34 -25.58 25.49
N PRO A 124 -32.15 -25.40 26.12
CA PRO A 124 -31.91 -25.90 27.46
C PRO A 124 -33.03 -25.39 28.36
N ASP A 125 -33.86 -26.30 28.86
CA ASP A 125 -34.92 -25.94 29.77
C ASP A 125 -34.25 -25.72 31.13
N ASN A 126 -33.75 -24.51 31.34
CA ASN A 126 -33.24 -24.12 32.66
C ASN A 126 -34.33 -24.13 33.76
N VAL A 127 -35.52 -24.66 33.48
CA VAL A 127 -36.66 -24.78 34.39
C VAL A 127 -36.32 -25.60 35.64
N THR A 128 -35.36 -26.53 35.55
CA THR A 128 -34.92 -27.32 36.71
C THR A 128 -33.81 -26.64 37.54
N LEU A 129 -33.04 -25.73 36.97
CA LEU A 129 -32.02 -24.93 37.69
C LEU A 129 -32.56 -23.57 38.18
N ASP A 130 -33.61 -23.02 37.57
CA ASP A 130 -34.31 -21.79 38.02
C ASP A 130 -35.26 -22.02 39.22
N LYS A 131 -35.37 -23.27 39.72
CA LYS A 131 -36.25 -23.66 40.83
C LYS A 131 -35.53 -24.09 42.11
N ILE A 132 -34.23 -23.83 42.26
CA ILE A 132 -33.51 -23.99 43.54
C ILE A 132 -32.71 -22.74 43.85
#